data_AF-U2V6H0-F1
#
_entry.id   AF-U2V6H0-F1
#
_cell.length_a   1.000
_cell.length_b   1.000
_cell.length_c   1.000
_cell.angle_alpha   90.00
_cell.angle_beta   90.00
_cell.angle_gamma   90.00
#
_symmetry.space_group_name_H-M   'P 1'
#
loop_
_entity.id
_entity.type
_entity.pdbx_description
1 polymer ?
#
loop_
_entity_poly.entity_id
_entity_poly.type
_entity_poly.pdbx_seq_one_letter_code
_entity_poly.pdbx_strand_id
1 'polypeptide(L)' 'MFKKIFLMVILTMAVVGCSAHDMALWKEARQERIEEGRKCFRRASGTAYCVDKYGNRVY' A
#
# COMPACT_ATOMS: atom_id res chain seq x y z
N MET A 1 12.04 13.24 -35.24
CA MET A 1 11.02 13.74 -34.27
C MET A 1 10.15 12.62 -33.69
N PHE A 2 9.59 11.74 -34.52
CA PHE A 2 8.69 10.65 -34.09
C PHE A 2 9.27 9.69 -33.04
N LYS A 3 10.53 9.27 -33.22
CA LYS A 3 11.21 8.33 -32.31
C LYS A 3 11.32 8.85 -30.87
N LYS A 4 11.48 10.17 -30.69
CA LYS A 4 11.57 10.80 -29.36
C LYS A 4 10.21 10.86 -28.67
N ILE A 5 9.15 11.16 -29.41
CA ILE A 5 7.77 11.20 -28.90
C ILE A 5 7.33 9.81 -28.45
N PHE A 6 7.62 8.78 -29.25
CA PHE A 6 7.27 7.40 -28.92
C PHE A 6 7.94 6.92 -27.62
N LEU A 7 9.23 7.24 -27.44
CA LEU A 7 9.96 6.92 -26.21
C LEU A 7 9.34 7.62 -24.98
N MET A 8 8.96 8.89 -25.11
CA MET A 8 8.33 9.62 -24.00
C MET A 8 6.98 9.03 -23.60
N VAL A 9 6.17 8.60 -24.57
CA VAL A 9 4.85 7.97 -24.30
C VAL A 9 5.00 6.64 -23.56
N ILE A 10 5.97 5.81 -23.95
CA ILE A 10 6.22 4.54 -23.23
C ILE A 10 6.67 4.82 -21.80
N LEU A 11 7.58 5.78 -21.62
CA LEU A 11 8.08 6.15 -20.30
C LEU A 11 6.96 6.67 -19.39
N THR A 12 6.07 7.53 -19.90
CA THR A 12 4.95 8.06 -19.12
C THR A 12 3.96 6.95 -18.77
N MET A 13 3.64 6.04 -19.69
CA MET A 13 2.77 4.89 -19.39
C MET A 13 3.38 3.96 -18.34
N ALA A 14 4.70 3.71 -18.38
CA ALA A 14 5.37 2.89 -17.38
C ALA A 14 5.33 3.51 -15.96
N VAL A 15 5.57 4.83 -15.86
CA VAL A 15 5.50 5.57 -14.58
C VAL A 15 4.08 5.60 -14.03
N VAL A 16 3.09 5.87 -14.89
CA VAL A 16 1.67 5.88 -14.48
C VAL A 16 1.22 4.49 -14.06
N GLY A 17 1.62 3.44 -14.77
CA GLY A 17 1.31 2.05 -14.43
C GLY A 17 1.81 1.62 -13.05
N CYS A 18 3.05 1.97 -12.68
CA CYS A 18 3.55 1.72 -11.32
C CYS A 18 2.71 2.47 -10.28
N SER A 19 2.49 3.77 -10.48
CA SER A 19 1.76 4.59 -9.51
C SER A 19 0.29 4.17 -9.33
N ALA A 20 -0.39 3.75 -10.41
CA ALA A 20 -1.78 3.30 -10.36
C ALA A 20 -1.92 1.95 -9.66
N HIS A 21 -0.98 1.02 -9.91
CA HIS A 21 -0.96 -0.27 -9.23
C HIS A 21 -0.65 -0.12 -7.74
N ASP A 22 0.30 0.74 -7.38
CA ASP A 22 0.60 1.07 -5.99
C ASP A 22 -0.64 1.65 -5.30
N MET A 23 -1.34 2.60 -5.93
CA MET A 23 -2.56 3.18 -5.36
C MET A 23 -3.68 2.15 -5.14
N ALA A 24 -3.82 1.15 -6.01
CA ALA A 24 -4.80 0.07 -5.84
C ALA A 24 -4.43 -0.83 -4.65
N LEU A 25 -3.18 -1.28 -4.59
CA LEU A 25 -2.62 -2.06 -3.47
C LEU A 25 -2.80 -1.35 -2.12
N TRP A 26 -2.51 -0.04 -2.06
CA TRP A 26 -2.70 0.75 -0.83
C TRP A 26 -4.16 0.86 -0.41
N LYS A 27 -5.10 0.90 -1.36
CA LYS A 27 -6.54 0.92 -1.06
C LYS A 27 -7.01 -0.43 -0.54
N GLU A 28 -6.59 -1.52 -1.18
CA GLU A 28 -6.92 -2.89 -0.76
C GLU A 28 -6.37 -3.19 0.63
N ALA A 29 -5.07 -2.95 0.85
CA ALA A 29 -4.46 -3.15 2.16
C ALA A 29 -5.10 -2.28 3.26
N ARG A 30 -5.53 -1.06 2.92
CA ARG A 30 -6.28 -0.21 3.87
C ARG A 30 -7.66 -0.79 4.15
N GLN A 31 -8.36 -1.27 3.13
CA GLN A 31 -9.70 -1.85 3.25
C GLN A 31 -9.65 -3.13 4.10
N GLU A 32 -8.72 -4.04 3.83
CA GLU A 32 -8.51 -5.25 4.64
C GLU A 32 -8.25 -4.91 6.11
N ARG A 33 -7.39 -3.92 6.38
CA ARG A 33 -7.10 -3.46 7.75
C ARG A 33 -8.34 -2.92 8.47
N ILE A 34 -9.25 -2.27 7.74
CA ILE A 34 -10.52 -1.77 8.28
C ILE A 34 -11.49 -2.93 8.55
N GLU A 35 -11.64 -3.86 7.61
CA GLU A 35 -12.56 -4.99 7.70
C GLU A 35 -12.17 -5.98 8.81
N GLU A 36 -10.87 -6.27 8.92
CA GLU A 36 -10.33 -7.10 10.01
C GLU A 36 -10.31 -6.35 11.35
N GLY A 37 -10.45 -5.02 11.32
CA GLY A 37 -10.36 -4.13 12.48
C GLY A 37 -9.00 -4.19 13.18
N ARG A 38 -7.92 -4.53 12.44
CA ARG A 38 -6.58 -4.68 13.00
C ARG A 38 -5.97 -3.34 13.38
N LYS A 39 -5.64 -3.18 14.66
CA LYS A 39 -4.93 -2.00 15.20
C LYS A 39 -3.55 -2.41 15.68
N CYS A 40 -2.53 -1.67 15.23
CA CYS A 40 -1.15 -1.90 15.64
C CYS A 40 -0.68 -0.77 16.56
N PHE A 41 -0.03 -1.14 17.65
CA PHE A 41 0.46 -0.24 18.68
C PHE A 41 1.97 -0.42 18.83
N ARG A 42 2.65 0.68 19.20
CA ARG A 42 4.08 0.68 19.51
C ARG A 42 4.27 0.98 20.99
N ARG A 43 5.03 0.12 21.67
CA ARG A 43 5.40 0.34 23.07
C ARG A 43 6.59 1.29 23.15
N ALA A 44 6.73 1.97 24.30
CA ALA A 44 7.91 2.76 24.61
C ALA A 44 9.21 1.94 24.55
N SER A 45 9.13 0.63 24.79
CA SER A 45 10.24 -0.33 24.65
C SER A 45 10.67 -0.60 23.19
N GLY A 46 10.01 -0.01 22.19
CA GLY A 46 10.29 -0.21 20.77
C GLY A 46 9.55 -1.37 20.12
N THR A 47 8.96 -2.28 20.90
CA THR A 47 8.21 -3.43 20.39
C THR A 47 6.87 -3.01 19.77
N ALA A 48 6.57 -3.48 18.57
CA ALA A 48 5.27 -3.33 17.93
C ALA A 48 4.41 -4.59 18.12
N TYR A 49 3.10 -4.42 18.27
CA TYR A 49 2.14 -5.52 18.28
C TYR A 49 0.83 -5.07 17.64
N CYS A 50 0.15 -6.01 16.99
CA CYS A 50 -1.15 -5.78 16.39
C CYS A 50 -2.22 -6.59 17.13
N VAL A 51 -3.42 -6.03 17.21
CA VAL A 51 -4.60 -6.70 17.76
C VAL A 51 -5.73 -6.67 16.75
N ASP A 52 -6.54 -7.72 16.72
CA ASP A 52 -7.78 -7.79 15.95
C ASP A 52 -8.89 -6.92 16.58
N LYS A 53 -10.07 -6.91 15.96
CA LYS A 53 -11.25 -6.20 16.47
C LYS A 53 -11.78 -6.73 17.81
N TYR A 54 -11.35 -7.91 18.25
CA TYR A 54 -11.72 -8.54 19.53
C TYR A 54 -10.66 -8.35 20.61
N GLY A 55 -9.50 -7.74 20.28
CA GLY A 55 -8.39 -7.51 21.19
C GLY A 55 -7.37 -8.65 21.25
N ASN A 56 -7.49 -9.69 20.42
CA ASN A 56 -6.51 -10.77 20.36
C ASN A 56 -5.28 -10.32 19.58
N ARG A 57 -4.08 -10.73 20.02
CA ARG A 57 -2.85 -10.46 19.27
C ARG A 57 -2.81 -11.25 17.97
N VAL A 58 -2.50 -10.56 16.89
CA VAL A 58 -2.20 -11.16 15.58
C VAL A 58 -0.69 -11.08 15.34
N TYR A 59 -0.09 -12.22 14.94
CA TYR A 59 1.34 -12.37 14.66
C TYR A 59 1.60 -12.53 13.17
#